data_AF-A0A3N9NM00-F1
#
_entry.id   AF-A0A3N9NM00-F1
#
_cell.length_a   1.000
_cell.length_b   1.000
_cell.length_c   1.000
_cell.angle_alpha   90.00
_cell.angle_beta   90.00
_cell.angle_gamma   90.00
#
_symmetry.space_group_name_H-M   'P 1'
#
loop_
_entity.id
_entity.type
_entity.pdbx_description
1 polymer ?
#
loop_
_entity_poly.entity_id
_entity_poly.type
_entity_poly.pdbx_seq_one_letter_code
_entity_poly.pdbx_strand_id
1 'polypeptide(L)'
;MKIEWQGKLIGVQPRIRLTRSFDQRQHSYLGYVLFVDGFVDGKPDQFLVGIGKGAQAKHLFQAGDDISGLCEPVIDPDMDPADFYKACKLKVISRGRPSSPPPWTDLAVDLEIYRERGHRRLSTATYNMHCRPCKWGCRMAVEMIIDQWNPGKRRFRTETFCYGPKSCALYKAGATRKVPGRKGMTWEEEDWIDEEETAHRGPDD
;
A
#
# COMPACT_ATOMS: atom_id res chain seq x y z
N MET A 1 -3.66 18.69 16.25
CA MET A 1 -3.15 18.09 17.50
C MET A 1 -2.42 16.81 17.16
N LYS A 2 -1.25 16.55 17.75
CA LYS A 2 -0.49 15.31 17.52
C LYS A 2 -0.95 14.24 18.50
N ILE A 3 -1.09 13.01 18.02
CA ILE A 3 -1.53 11.85 18.80
C ILE A 3 -0.33 10.93 19.04
N GLU A 4 -0.15 10.47 20.28
CA GLU A 4 0.86 9.48 20.63
C GLU A 4 0.44 8.08 20.23
N TRP A 5 1.39 7.30 19.73
CA TRP A 5 1.17 5.92 19.36
C TRP A 5 2.42 5.08 19.59
N GLN A 6 2.20 3.80 19.84
CA GLN A 6 3.24 2.79 19.94
C GLN A 6 2.67 1.42 19.62
N GLY A 7 3.50 0.50 19.16
CA GLY A 7 3.05 -0.86 18.89
C GLY A 7 4.08 -1.71 18.19
N LYS A 8 3.67 -2.94 17.91
CA LYS A 8 4.42 -3.88 17.11
C LYS A 8 4.09 -3.67 15.63
N LEU A 9 5.14 -3.54 14.83
CA LEU A 9 5.03 -3.39 13.39
C LEU A 9 4.71 -4.76 12.76
N ILE A 10 3.54 -4.89 12.15
CA ILE A 10 3.13 -6.09 11.39
C ILE A 10 3.82 -6.14 10.03
N GLY A 11 3.99 -4.99 9.37
CA GLY A 11 4.59 -4.91 8.04
C GLY A 11 4.80 -3.48 7.57
N VAL A 12 5.64 -3.34 6.55
CA VAL A 12 5.93 -2.06 5.88
C VAL A 12 5.66 -2.21 4.40
N GLN A 13 4.74 -1.40 3.86
CA GLN A 13 4.32 -1.48 2.46
C GLN A 13 4.46 -0.12 1.76
N PRO A 14 4.54 -0.06 0.42
CA PRO A 14 4.54 1.21 -0.28
C PRO A 14 3.20 1.93 -0.11
N ARG A 15 3.25 3.22 0.19
CA ARG A 15 2.07 4.11 0.28
C ARG A 15 1.87 4.77 -1.07
N ILE A 16 0.91 4.26 -1.83
CA ILE A 16 0.66 4.67 -3.21
C ILE A 16 -0.79 5.13 -3.34
N ARG A 17 -0.98 6.24 -4.05
CA ARG A 17 -2.28 6.68 -4.57
C ARG A 17 -2.32 6.40 -6.07
N LEU A 18 -3.42 5.82 -6.52
CA LEU A 18 -3.66 5.53 -7.93
C LEU A 18 -4.78 6.44 -8.44
N THR A 19 -4.49 7.25 -9.45
CA THR A 19 -5.50 8.02 -10.17
C THR A 19 -5.82 7.33 -11.48
N ARG A 20 -7.11 7.18 -11.78
CA ARG A 20 -7.62 6.56 -13.01
C ARG A 20 -8.57 7.49 -13.73
N SER A 21 -8.49 7.50 -15.05
CA SER A 21 -9.42 8.20 -15.93
C SER A 21 -9.64 7.33 -17.17
N PHE A 22 -10.75 6.59 -17.19
CA PHE A 22 -11.03 5.58 -18.22
C PHE A 22 -9.89 4.54 -18.32
N ASP A 23 -9.17 4.48 -19.44
CA ASP A 23 -8.02 3.60 -19.69
C ASP A 23 -6.69 4.15 -19.15
N GLN A 24 -6.66 5.41 -18.70
CA GLN A 24 -5.45 6.05 -18.18
C GLN A 24 -5.26 5.76 -16.69
N ARG A 25 -3.99 5.58 -16.30
CA ARG A 25 -3.57 5.36 -14.92
C ARG A 25 -2.32 6.16 -14.56
N GLN A 26 -2.29 6.67 -13.34
CA GLN A 26 -1.13 7.38 -12.79
C GLN A 26 -0.91 7.00 -11.33
N HIS A 27 0.33 6.65 -10.99
CA HIS A 27 0.73 6.29 -9.62
C HIS A 27 1.48 7.45 -8.96
N SER A 28 1.03 7.82 -7.76
CA SER A 28 1.73 8.75 -6.86
C SER A 28 2.34 7.97 -5.70
N TYR A 29 3.68 7.93 -5.65
CA TYR A 29 4.45 7.22 -4.62
C TYR A 29 4.72 8.17 -3.44
N LEU A 30 3.89 8.09 -2.40
CA LEU A 30 3.86 9.06 -1.30
C LEU A 30 4.84 8.73 -0.16
N GLY A 31 5.38 7.52 -0.12
CA GLY A 31 6.20 7.02 0.97
C GLY A 31 5.91 5.57 1.29
N TYR A 32 5.90 5.24 2.57
CA TYR A 32 5.57 3.91 3.09
C TYR A 32 4.41 4.01 4.07
N VAL A 33 3.72 2.89 4.28
CA VAL A 33 2.74 2.72 5.34
C VAL A 33 3.23 1.65 6.30
N LEU A 34 3.18 1.96 7.59
CA LEU A 34 3.49 1.07 8.69
C LEU A 34 2.17 0.46 9.18
N PHE A 35 2.05 -0.87 9.14
CA PHE A 35 0.91 -1.56 9.75
C PHE A 35 1.24 -1.84 11.21
N VAL A 36 0.55 -1.21 12.15
CA VAL A 36 0.87 -1.27 13.58
C VAL A 36 -0.26 -1.97 14.32
N ASP A 37 0.12 -2.95 15.15
CA ASP A 37 -0.74 -3.51 16.20
C ASP A 37 -0.28 -2.95 17.54
N GLY A 38 -1.09 -2.12 18.18
CA GLY A 38 -0.67 -1.45 19.39
C GLY A 38 -1.69 -0.46 19.92
N PHE A 39 -1.21 0.70 20.34
CA PHE A 39 -2.03 1.72 21.00
C PHE A 39 -1.92 3.05 20.27
N VAL A 40 -3.07 3.69 20.07
CA VAL A 40 -3.20 5.08 19.63
C VAL A 40 -3.98 5.83 20.70
N ASP A 41 -3.44 6.94 21.23
CA ASP A 41 -4.06 7.70 22.32
C ASP A 41 -4.43 6.82 23.54
N GLY A 42 -3.57 5.85 23.86
CA GLY A 42 -3.78 4.89 24.95
C GLY A 42 -4.83 3.80 24.70
N LYS A 43 -5.45 3.75 23.52
CA LYS A 43 -6.47 2.74 23.16
C LYS A 43 -5.89 1.66 22.25
N PRO A 44 -6.12 0.37 22.52
CA PRO A 44 -5.65 -0.71 21.67
C PRO A 44 -6.35 -0.67 20.31
N ASP A 45 -5.59 -0.75 19.23
CA ASP A 45 -6.08 -0.72 17.85
C ASP A 45 -5.07 -1.30 16.85
N GLN A 46 -5.56 -1.67 15.66
CA GLN A 46 -4.74 -1.94 14.48
C GLN A 46 -4.89 -0.81 13.47
N PHE A 47 -3.79 -0.09 13.21
CA PHE A 47 -3.84 1.15 12.44
C PHE A 47 -2.64 1.29 11.51
N LEU A 48 -2.77 2.20 10.56
CA LEU A 48 -1.79 2.48 9.52
C LEU A 48 -1.17 3.86 9.68
N VAL A 49 0.15 3.92 9.75
CA VAL A 49 0.89 5.18 9.84
C VAL A 49 1.69 5.43 8.56
N GLY A 50 1.35 6.50 7.84
CA GLY A 50 2.07 6.96 6.66
C GLY A 50 3.37 7.68 7.04
N ILE A 51 4.49 7.25 6.47
CA ILE A 51 5.82 7.85 6.63
C ILE A 51 6.44 8.19 5.27
N GLY A 52 7.33 9.18 5.24
CA GLY A 52 8.07 9.54 4.02
C GLY A 52 9.30 8.66 3.79
N LYS A 53 9.88 8.75 2.58
CA LYS A 53 11.09 8.02 2.19
C LYS A 53 12.26 8.20 3.18
N GLY A 54 12.52 9.45 3.58
CA GLY A 54 13.62 9.76 4.51
C GLY A 54 13.45 9.14 5.90
N ALA A 55 12.20 8.98 6.37
CA ALA A 55 11.94 8.29 7.64
C ALA A 55 12.24 6.79 7.53
N GLN A 56 11.82 6.14 6.45
CA GLN A 56 12.14 4.74 6.21
C GLN A 56 13.65 4.52 6.05
N ALA A 57 14.34 5.35 5.26
CA ALA A 57 15.79 5.25 5.09
C ALA A 57 16.57 5.44 6.40
N LYS A 58 16.12 6.36 7.26
CA LYS A 58 16.75 6.64 8.56
C LYS A 58 16.54 5.52 9.56
N HIS A 59 15.31 5.02 9.67
CA HIS A 59 14.92 4.11 10.76
C HIS A 59 14.93 2.65 10.35
N LEU A 60 14.91 2.34 9.04
CA LEU A 60 14.91 0.98 8.50
C LEU A 60 13.83 0.13 9.18
N PHE A 61 12.59 0.61 9.18
CA PHE A 61 11.49 -0.12 9.82
C PHE A 61 11.25 -1.45 9.10
N GLN A 62 11.02 -2.50 9.87
CA GLN A 62 10.67 -3.83 9.37
C GLN A 62 9.66 -4.52 10.27
N ALA A 63 8.96 -5.52 9.74
CA ALA A 63 8.03 -6.31 10.53
C ALA A 63 8.70 -6.90 11.79
N GLY A 64 7.95 -6.95 12.88
CA GLY A 64 8.36 -7.41 14.19
C GLY A 64 8.99 -6.34 15.08
N ASP A 65 9.41 -5.19 14.54
CA ASP A 65 9.93 -4.07 15.33
C ASP A 65 8.88 -3.56 16.33
N ASP A 66 9.31 -3.21 17.54
CA ASP A 66 8.51 -2.40 18.46
C ASP A 66 8.87 -0.94 18.23
N ILE A 67 7.87 -0.12 17.92
CA ILE A 67 8.07 1.25 17.45
C ILE A 67 7.10 2.21 18.15
N SER A 68 7.45 3.49 18.14
CA SER A 68 6.60 4.56 18.65
C SER A 68 6.79 5.87 17.90
N GLY A 69 5.83 6.78 18.07
CA GLY A 69 5.91 8.11 17.50
C GLY A 69 4.71 8.99 17.83
N LEU A 70 4.65 10.10 17.11
CA LEU A 70 3.52 11.01 17.05
C LEU A 70 2.94 11.02 15.64
N CYS A 71 1.64 11.22 15.49
CA CYS A 71 0.99 11.35 14.19
C CYS A 71 -0.18 12.35 14.22
N GLU A 72 -0.77 12.61 13.05
CA GLU A 72 -2.08 13.26 12.90
C GLU A 72 -3.01 12.32 12.12
N PRO A 73 -4.34 12.37 12.31
CA PRO A 73 -5.28 11.69 11.43
C PRO A 73 -5.16 12.21 9.99
N VAL A 74 -5.30 11.34 9.00
CA VAL A 74 -5.47 11.74 7.60
C VAL A 74 -6.77 12.56 7.46
N ILE A 75 -6.71 13.66 6.72
CA ILE A 75 -7.86 14.58 6.53
C ILE A 75 -8.94 13.95 5.66
N ASP A 76 -8.54 13.28 4.58
CA ASP A 76 -9.44 12.64 3.62
C ASP A 76 -9.05 11.16 3.47
N PRO A 77 -9.72 10.25 4.18
CA PRO A 77 -9.43 8.81 4.16
C PRO A 77 -9.61 8.16 2.78
N ASP A 78 -10.41 8.75 1.88
CA ASP A 78 -10.60 8.23 0.53
C ASP A 78 -9.36 8.45 -0.36
N MET A 79 -8.51 9.40 0.03
CA MET A 79 -7.34 9.82 -0.73
C MET A 79 -6.03 9.25 -0.19
N ASP A 80 -6.04 8.52 0.91
CA ASP A 80 -4.81 7.98 1.49
C ASP A 80 -5.03 6.59 2.08
N PRO A 81 -4.15 5.62 1.80
CA PRO A 81 -4.34 4.29 2.38
C PRO A 81 -4.01 4.24 3.88
N ALA A 82 -3.37 5.27 4.44
CA ALA A 82 -3.02 5.36 5.86
C ALA A 82 -4.14 6.02 6.69
N ASP A 83 -4.28 5.61 7.95
CA ASP A 83 -5.22 6.22 8.89
C ASP A 83 -4.61 7.49 9.50
N PHE A 84 -3.28 7.46 9.70
CA PHE A 84 -2.51 8.54 10.27
C PHE A 84 -1.32 8.93 9.38
N TYR A 85 -0.92 10.20 9.42
CA TYR A 85 0.18 10.76 8.63
C TYR A 85 0.95 11.83 9.42
N LYS A 86 1.87 12.53 8.73
CA LYS A 86 2.77 13.53 9.31
C LYS A 86 3.46 13.01 10.57
N ALA A 87 3.90 11.76 10.49
CA ALA A 87 4.51 11.06 11.61
C ALA A 87 5.83 11.74 12.01
N CYS A 88 6.05 11.94 13.31
CA CYS A 88 7.27 12.54 13.83
C CYS A 88 7.67 11.92 15.18
N LYS A 89 8.84 12.29 15.69
CA LYS A 89 9.45 11.68 16.89
C LYS A 89 9.50 10.14 16.81
N LEU A 90 9.67 9.60 15.61
CA LEU A 90 9.67 8.17 15.35
C LEU A 90 10.86 7.50 16.03
N LYS A 91 10.62 6.37 16.68
CA LYS A 91 11.64 5.58 17.37
C LYS A 91 11.42 4.09 17.12
N VAL A 92 12.54 3.38 17.03
CA VAL A 92 12.58 1.93 17.16
C VAL A 92 12.98 1.64 18.60
N ILE A 93 12.09 0.99 19.33
CA ILE A 93 12.28 0.58 20.74
C ILE A 93 13.05 -0.74 20.77
N SER A 94 12.64 -1.69 19.94
CA SER A 94 13.26 -3.01 19.82
C SER A 94 13.21 -3.47 18.36
N ARG A 95 14.17 -4.31 17.95
CA ARG A 95 14.21 -4.88 16.60
C ARG A 95 13.55 -6.25 16.56
N GLY A 96 12.66 -6.43 15.59
CA GLY A 96 12.11 -7.73 15.23
C GLY A 96 13.07 -8.57 14.39
N ARG A 97 12.66 -9.80 14.11
CA ARG A 97 13.30 -10.65 13.11
C ARG A 97 12.30 -10.95 11.99
N PRO A 98 12.72 -10.92 10.72
CA PRO A 98 11.87 -11.31 9.62
C PRO A 98 11.55 -12.82 9.69
N SER A 99 10.36 -13.21 9.23
CA SER A 99 9.99 -14.60 9.02
C SER A 99 10.50 -15.13 7.68
N SER A 100 10.51 -16.45 7.53
CA SER A 100 10.76 -17.09 6.23
C SER A 100 9.68 -16.71 5.22
N PRO A 101 10.05 -16.31 3.99
CA PRO A 101 9.09 -15.98 2.96
C PRO A 101 8.43 -17.23 2.35
N PRO A 102 7.24 -17.10 1.75
CA PRO A 102 6.33 -15.95 1.82
C PRO A 102 5.47 -15.97 3.11
N PRO A 103 5.07 -14.81 3.69
CA PRO A 103 5.30 -13.43 3.23
C PRO A 103 6.73 -12.92 3.45
N TRP A 104 7.20 -11.98 2.61
CA TRP A 104 8.49 -11.31 2.77
C TRP A 104 8.35 -10.16 3.76
N THR A 105 8.84 -10.37 4.98
CA THR A 105 8.68 -9.41 6.09
C THR A 105 9.97 -8.69 6.46
N ASP A 106 11.00 -8.84 5.63
CA ASP A 106 12.27 -8.10 5.72
C ASP A 106 12.08 -6.63 5.25
N LEU A 107 13.18 -5.88 5.18
CA LEU A 107 13.14 -4.45 4.86
C LEU A 107 12.41 -4.18 3.53
N ALA A 108 11.49 -3.21 3.58
CA ALA A 108 10.89 -2.64 2.40
C ALA A 108 11.97 -2.04 1.50
N VAL A 109 11.88 -2.32 0.21
CA VAL A 109 12.79 -1.79 -0.81
C VAL A 109 12.46 -0.33 -1.13
N ASP A 110 13.31 0.34 -1.91
CA ASP A 110 13.03 1.71 -2.38
C ASP A 110 11.78 1.78 -3.28
N LEU A 111 11.08 2.93 -3.25
CA LEU A 111 9.84 3.14 -4.03
C LEU A 111 10.06 3.01 -5.54
N GLU A 112 11.25 3.35 -6.01
CA GLU A 112 11.72 3.16 -7.38
C GLU A 112 11.66 1.68 -7.80
N ILE A 113 12.07 0.78 -6.91
CA ILE A 113 12.03 -0.67 -7.18
C ILE A 113 10.58 -1.15 -7.31
N TYR A 114 9.65 -0.65 -6.49
CA TYR A 114 8.22 -0.98 -6.69
C TYR A 114 7.71 -0.50 -8.05
N ARG A 115 8.09 0.73 -8.45
CA ARG A 115 7.71 1.27 -9.77
C ARG A 115 8.27 0.43 -10.91
N GLU A 116 9.56 0.12 -10.85
CA GLU A 116 10.25 -0.65 -11.88
C GLU A 116 9.67 -2.05 -12.01
N ARG A 117 9.29 -2.70 -10.91
CA ARG A 117 8.72 -4.05 -10.94
C ARG A 117 7.32 -4.12 -11.54
N GLY A 118 6.57 -3.03 -11.55
CA GLY A 118 5.15 -3.09 -11.84
C GLY A 118 4.37 -3.97 -10.85
N HIS A 119 3.06 -3.99 -10.99
CA HIS A 119 2.18 -4.69 -10.05
C HIS A 119 1.22 -5.61 -10.78
N ARG A 120 0.73 -6.62 -10.05
CA ARG A 120 -0.40 -7.44 -10.47
C ARG A 120 -1.57 -7.24 -9.52
N ARG A 121 -2.80 -7.30 -10.02
CA ARG A 121 -4.01 -7.30 -9.17
C ARG A 121 -3.92 -8.45 -8.16
N LEU A 122 -4.22 -8.15 -6.91
CA LEU A 122 -4.21 -9.12 -5.81
C LEU A 122 -5.62 -9.25 -5.24
N SER A 123 -6.05 -10.49 -5.00
CA SER A 123 -7.30 -10.77 -4.29
C SER A 123 -7.31 -10.10 -2.92
N THR A 124 -8.37 -9.36 -2.62
CA THR A 124 -8.53 -8.66 -1.34
C THR A 124 -8.60 -9.66 -0.17
N ALA A 125 -9.16 -10.85 -0.38
CA ALA A 125 -9.17 -11.92 0.62
C ALA A 125 -7.74 -12.39 0.93
N THR A 126 -6.95 -12.68 -0.11
CA THR A 126 -5.54 -13.05 0.03
C THR A 126 -4.73 -11.94 0.70
N TYR A 127 -4.95 -10.68 0.30
CA TYR A 127 -4.26 -9.55 0.90
C TYR A 127 -4.50 -9.47 2.42
N ASN A 128 -5.76 -9.55 2.83
CA ASN A 128 -6.15 -9.47 4.24
C ASN A 128 -5.65 -10.66 5.06
N MET A 129 -5.66 -11.87 4.49
CA MET A 129 -5.29 -13.09 5.19
C MET A 129 -3.77 -13.27 5.30
N HIS A 130 -3.00 -12.82 4.30
CA HIS A 130 -1.60 -13.21 4.17
C HIS A 130 -0.63 -12.06 3.84
N CYS A 131 -1.06 -11.03 3.10
CA CYS A 131 -0.11 -10.08 2.52
C CYS A 131 0.07 -8.78 3.31
N ARG A 132 -0.75 -8.49 4.32
CA ARG A 132 -0.54 -7.34 5.24
C ARG A 132 0.89 -7.23 5.81
N PRO A 133 1.53 -8.32 6.30
CA PRO A 133 2.92 -8.25 6.76
C PRO A 133 3.96 -8.21 5.63
N CYS A 134 3.56 -8.53 4.40
CA CYS A 134 4.48 -8.66 3.26
C CYS A 134 4.86 -7.29 2.70
N LYS A 135 6.15 -7.02 2.53
CA LYS A 135 6.65 -5.78 1.90
C LYS A 135 6.14 -5.57 0.48
N TRP A 136 5.85 -6.67 -0.21
CA TRP A 136 5.36 -6.65 -1.58
C TRP A 136 3.84 -6.48 -1.73
N GLY A 137 3.10 -6.59 -0.63
CA GLY A 137 1.67 -6.26 -0.64
C GLY A 137 1.49 -4.74 -0.74
N CYS A 138 0.42 -4.30 -1.38
CA CYS A 138 0.04 -2.90 -1.37
C CYS A 138 -1.47 -2.76 -1.38
N ARG A 139 -1.98 -1.89 -0.51
CA ARG A 139 -3.36 -1.39 -0.52
C ARG A 139 -3.33 0.06 -0.96
N MET A 140 -3.91 0.35 -2.12
CA MET A 140 -3.90 1.69 -2.71
C MET A 140 -5.26 2.38 -2.52
N ALA A 141 -5.21 3.67 -2.20
CA ALA A 141 -6.34 4.57 -2.38
C ALA A 141 -6.46 4.89 -3.88
N VAL A 142 -7.62 4.62 -4.47
CA VAL A 142 -7.89 4.78 -5.90
C VAL A 142 -8.89 5.90 -6.11
N GLU A 143 -8.45 6.94 -6.80
CA GLU A 143 -9.28 8.04 -7.29
C GLU A 143 -9.64 7.79 -8.75
N MET A 144 -10.93 7.68 -9.05
CA MET A 144 -11.45 7.52 -10.42
C MET A 144 -12.12 8.81 -10.87
N ILE A 145 -11.52 9.47 -11.86
CA ILE A 145 -12.10 10.63 -12.55
C ILE A 145 -13.11 10.11 -13.58
N ILE A 146 -14.38 10.40 -13.35
CA ILE A 146 -15.49 9.89 -14.19
C ILE A 146 -15.59 10.66 -15.50
N ASP A 147 -15.31 11.96 -15.46
CA ASP A 147 -15.36 12.85 -16.62
C ASP A 147 -14.13 13.75 -16.60
N GLN A 148 -13.18 13.48 -17.50
CA GLN A 148 -11.96 14.28 -17.63
C GLN A 148 -12.25 15.76 -17.98
N TRP A 149 -13.41 16.04 -18.58
CA TRP A 149 -13.85 17.40 -18.91
C TRP A 149 -14.56 18.10 -17.73
N ASN A 150 -14.88 17.35 -16.68
CA ASN A 150 -15.40 17.86 -15.42
C ASN A 150 -14.78 17.07 -14.25
N PRO A 151 -13.51 17.34 -13.91
CA PRO A 151 -12.71 16.50 -13.02
C PRO A 151 -13.20 16.52 -11.57
N GLY A 152 -14.16 17.37 -11.21
CA GLY A 152 -14.84 17.32 -9.91
C GLY A 152 -15.72 16.09 -9.73
N LYS A 153 -16.12 15.40 -10.81
CA LYS A 153 -16.88 14.15 -10.74
C LYS A 153 -15.95 12.97 -10.52
N ARG A 154 -15.82 12.55 -9.27
CA ARG A 154 -14.90 11.50 -8.83
C ARG A 154 -15.63 10.38 -8.09
N ARG A 155 -15.02 9.20 -8.09
CA ARG A 155 -15.34 8.09 -7.19
C ARG A 155 -14.07 7.58 -6.55
N PHE A 156 -14.18 7.08 -5.34
CA PHE A 156 -13.06 6.53 -4.60
C PHE A 156 -13.30 5.07 -4.30
N ARG A 157 -12.23 4.28 -4.28
CA ARG A 157 -12.23 2.93 -3.73
C ARG A 157 -10.84 2.53 -3.29
N THR A 158 -10.77 1.41 -2.59
CA THR A 158 -9.49 0.77 -2.27
C THR A 158 -9.26 -0.43 -3.18
N GLU A 159 -8.03 -0.59 -3.65
CA GLU A 159 -7.60 -1.76 -4.41
C GLU A 159 -6.33 -2.38 -3.82
N THR A 160 -6.14 -3.67 -4.05
CA THR A 160 -5.01 -4.45 -3.53
C THR A 160 -4.17 -5.00 -4.66
N PHE A 161 -2.86 -4.92 -4.50
CA PHE A 161 -1.86 -5.26 -5.50
C PHE A 161 -0.69 -6.04 -4.92
N CYS A 162 0.00 -6.80 -5.78
CA CYS A 162 1.21 -7.55 -5.44
C CYS A 162 2.37 -7.12 -6.35
N TYR A 163 3.45 -6.68 -5.72
CA TYR A 163 4.74 -6.38 -6.36
C TYR A 163 5.73 -7.53 -6.24
N GLY A 164 5.37 -8.62 -5.54
CA GLY A 164 6.27 -9.72 -5.20
C GLY A 164 6.39 -10.73 -6.33
N PRO A 165 7.31 -11.71 -6.18
CA PRO A 165 7.62 -12.72 -7.20
C PRO A 165 6.39 -13.31 -7.89
N LYS A 166 6.48 -13.53 -9.20
CA LYS A 166 5.42 -14.19 -9.97
C LYS A 166 5.15 -15.61 -9.46
N SER A 167 6.18 -16.30 -8.99
CA SER A 167 6.17 -17.64 -8.39
C SER A 167 5.60 -17.72 -6.97
N CYS A 168 5.25 -16.59 -6.34
CA CYS A 168 4.76 -16.57 -4.96
C CYS A 168 3.56 -17.50 -4.75
N ALA A 169 3.72 -18.53 -3.91
CA ALA A 169 2.68 -19.53 -3.64
C ALA A 169 1.43 -18.97 -2.94
N LEU A 170 1.53 -17.80 -2.28
CA LEU A 170 0.39 -17.14 -1.65
C LEU A 170 -0.40 -16.27 -2.64
N TYR A 171 0.15 -15.93 -3.81
CA TYR A 171 -0.50 -15.03 -4.75
C TYR A 171 -1.78 -15.64 -5.32
N LYS A 172 -2.84 -14.84 -5.35
CA LYS A 172 -4.06 -15.11 -6.11
C LYS A 172 -4.51 -13.82 -6.79
N ALA A 173 -4.76 -13.88 -8.09
CA ALA A 173 -5.23 -12.74 -8.87
C ALA A 173 -6.53 -12.17 -8.26
N GLY A 174 -6.62 -10.85 -8.27
CA GLY A 174 -7.88 -10.16 -7.95
C GLY A 174 -8.85 -10.23 -9.12
N ALA A 175 -10.11 -9.87 -8.87
CA ALA A 175 -11.07 -9.67 -9.96
C ALA A 175 -10.62 -8.53 -10.89
N THR A 176 -11.04 -8.61 -12.16
CA THR A 176 -10.91 -7.52 -13.13
C THR A 176 -11.53 -6.23 -12.60
N ARG A 177 -10.98 -5.09 -13.01
CA ARG A 177 -11.33 -3.79 -12.44
C ARG A 177 -12.06 -2.94 -13.45
N LYS A 178 -13.29 -2.56 -13.11
CA LYS A 178 -14.10 -1.66 -13.93
C LYS A 178 -13.84 -0.21 -13.55
N VAL A 179 -13.50 0.62 -14.53
CA VAL A 179 -13.31 2.07 -14.40
C VAL A 179 -14.50 2.76 -15.07
N PRO A 180 -15.39 3.40 -14.30
CA PRO A 180 -16.50 4.16 -14.86
C PRO A 180 -16.01 5.41 -15.59
N GLY A 181 -16.62 5.69 -16.74
CA GLY A 181 -16.37 6.87 -17.56
C GLY A 181 -17.63 7.69 -17.81
N ARG A 182 -17.47 8.72 -18.65
CA ARG A 182 -18.53 9.68 -18.98
C ARG A 182 -19.75 8.99 -19.60
N LYS A 183 -20.95 9.50 -19.28
CA LYS A 183 -22.24 9.00 -19.84
C LYS A 183 -22.48 7.48 -19.65
N GLY A 184 -21.95 6.91 -18.57
CA GLY A 184 -22.17 5.48 -18.25
C GLY A 184 -21.24 4.52 -18.98
N MET A 185 -20.26 5.02 -19.73
CA MET A 185 -19.17 4.18 -20.27
C MET A 185 -18.44 3.47 -19.14
N THR A 186 -17.90 2.29 -19.43
CA THR A 186 -17.07 1.53 -18.49
C THR A 186 -15.93 0.91 -19.28
N TRP A 187 -14.72 1.03 -18.74
CA TRP A 187 -13.56 0.30 -19.21
C TRP A 187 -13.23 -0.81 -18.21
N GLU A 188 -12.86 -1.99 -18.68
CA GLU A 188 -12.50 -3.13 -17.84
C GLU A 188 -11.02 -3.44 -18.01
N GLU A 189 -10.30 -3.47 -16.88
CA GLU A 189 -8.92 -3.95 -16.85
C GLU A 189 -8.88 -5.47 -16.87
N GLU A 190 -8.63 -5.98 -18.07
CA GLU A 190 -8.42 -7.40 -18.35
C GLU A 190 -7.06 -7.89 -17.83
N ASP A 191 -6.85 -9.20 -17.89
CA ASP A 191 -5.68 -9.86 -17.30
C ASP A 191 -4.37 -9.55 -18.03
N TRP A 192 -4.42 -9.26 -19.34
CA TRP A 192 -3.23 -8.90 -20.13
C TRP A 192 -2.53 -7.65 -19.60
N ILE A 193 -3.22 -6.80 -18.84
CA ILE A 193 -2.63 -5.62 -18.22
C ILE A 193 -1.64 -6.00 -17.11
N ASP A 194 -1.97 -7.02 -16.30
CA ASP A 194 -1.04 -7.54 -15.28
C ASP A 194 0.16 -8.22 -15.95
N GLU A 195 -0.07 -8.87 -17.09
CA GLU A 195 0.97 -9.52 -17.90
C GLU A 195 1.93 -8.49 -18.51
N GLU A 196 1.40 -7.42 -19.11
CA GLU A 196 2.18 -6.32 -19.69
C GLU A 196 3.00 -5.57 -18.62
N GLU A 197 2.36 -5.16 -17.51
CA GLU A 197 3.01 -4.44 -16.40
C GLU A 197 4.14 -5.23 -15.75
N THR A 198 4.15 -6.56 -15.91
CA THR A 198 5.18 -7.42 -15.34
C THR A 198 5.95 -8.22 -16.39
N ALA A 199 5.80 -7.93 -17.68
CA ALA A 199 6.35 -8.75 -18.77
C ALA A 199 7.88 -8.91 -18.67
N HIS A 200 8.56 -7.87 -18.20
CA HIS A 200 10.01 -7.82 -18.02
C HIS A 200 10.53 -8.64 -16.82
N ARG A 201 9.64 -9.17 -15.98
CA ARG A 201 10.02 -9.91 -14.77
C ARG A 201 10.04 -11.42 -14.98
N GLY A 202 11.07 -12.06 -14.46
CA GLY A 202 11.15 -13.50 -14.27
C GLY A 202 10.20 -14.02 -13.17
N PRO A 203 10.09 -15.35 -13.03
CA PRO A 203 9.25 -15.98 -12.01
C PRO A 203 9.60 -15.55 -10.58
N ASP A 204 10.88 -15.46 -10.25
CA ASP A 204 11.38 -15.22 -8.89
C ASP A 204 11.82 -13.77 -8.64
N ASP A 205 11.65 -12.90 -9.63
CA ASP A 205 11.94 -11.47 -9.54
C ASP A 205 10.97 -10.79 -8.59
#